data_AF-A0A401Q7K2-F1
#
_entry.id   AF-A0A401Q7K2-F1
#
_cell.length_a   1.000
_cell.length_b   1.000
_cell.length_c   1.000
_cell.angle_alpha   90.00
_cell.angle_beta   90.00
_cell.angle_gamma   90.00
#
_symmetry.space_group_name_H-M   'P 1'
#
loop_
_entity.id
_entity.type
_entity.pdbx_description
1 polymer ?
#
loop_
_entity_poly.entity_id
_entity_poly.type
_entity_poly.pdbx_seq_one_letter_code
_entity_poly.pdbx_strand_id
1 'polypeptide(L)'
;LGKSEWANGWSPDDFELLCPGGERAPVTEWEKCNLGLIPPNIVMTRSVIATKIYDFLMKSQEHFGVSSDSEFQLFQSHDYGERDLLFKDSTKCLTHATHLNYMDILGDEFFDLAQSVFSCTDSGNPLCFVTIWKCVKHGTTDKI
;
A
#
# COMPACT_ATOMS: atom_id res chain seq x y z
N LEU A 1 8.67 -15.19 -12.18
CA LEU A 1 7.41 -15.82 -11.73
C LEU A 1 6.60 -16.19 -12.97
N GLY A 2 6.47 -17.50 -13.24
CA GLY A 2 5.82 -18.01 -14.45
C GLY A 2 4.32 -17.74 -14.46
N LYS A 3 3.79 -17.38 -15.63
CA LYS A 3 2.35 -17.20 -15.87
C LYS A 3 1.66 -18.52 -15.54
N SER A 4 0.75 -18.51 -14.56
CA SER A 4 -0.04 -19.67 -14.19
C SER A 4 -0.94 -20.09 -15.36
N GLU A 5 -1.20 -21.39 -15.50
CA GLU A 5 -1.87 -21.97 -16.67
C GLU A 5 -3.24 -21.32 -16.95
N TRP A 6 -3.98 -20.93 -15.91
CA TRP A 6 -5.28 -20.25 -16.04
C TRP A 6 -5.20 -18.87 -16.70
N ALA A 7 -4.05 -18.19 -16.63
CA ALA A 7 -3.84 -16.86 -17.20
C ALA A 7 -3.27 -16.91 -18.64
N ASN A 8 -2.99 -18.11 -19.17
CA ASN A 8 -2.55 -18.27 -20.55
C ASN A 8 -3.69 -17.93 -21.53
N GLY A 9 -3.36 -17.23 -22.61
CA GLY A 9 -4.33 -16.83 -23.63
C GLY A 9 -5.07 -15.52 -23.36
N TRP A 10 -5.03 -14.98 -22.14
CA TRP A 10 -5.64 -13.69 -21.81
C TRP A 10 -4.66 -12.53 -22.00
N SER A 11 -5.19 -11.43 -22.54
CA SER A 11 -4.55 -10.14 -22.73
C SER A 11 -5.32 -9.03 -21.97
N PRO A 12 -4.70 -7.88 -21.64
CA PRO A 12 -5.41 -6.77 -21.01
C PRO A 12 -6.62 -6.27 -21.80
N ASP A 13 -6.62 -6.43 -23.12
CA ASP A 13 -7.70 -5.98 -24.02
C ASP A 13 -8.97 -6.85 -23.90
N ASP A 14 -8.87 -8.01 -23.26
CA ASP A 14 -10.01 -8.90 -22.97
C ASP A 14 -10.79 -8.44 -21.72
N PHE A 15 -10.34 -7.38 -21.04
CA PHE A 15 -10.92 -6.86 -19.81
C PHE A 15 -11.26 -5.38 -19.93
N GLU A 16 -12.28 -4.95 -19.17
CA GLU A 16 -12.71 -3.55 -19.05
C GLU A 16 -12.78 -3.16 -17.57
N LEU A 17 -12.60 -1.87 -17.30
CA LEU A 17 -12.83 -1.25 -16.00
C LEU A 17 -14.29 -0.84 -15.87
N LEU A 18 -14.80 -0.89 -14.64
CA LEU A 18 -16.10 -0.34 -14.29
C LEU A 18 -15.89 1.03 -13.64
N CYS A 19 -16.43 2.08 -14.26
CA CYS A 19 -16.28 3.43 -13.76
C CYS A 19 -17.42 3.77 -12.78
N PRO A 20 -17.21 4.67 -11.80
CA PRO A 20 -18.24 5.09 -10.86
C PRO A 20 -19.52 5.64 -11.51
N GLY A 21 -19.41 6.22 -12.72
CA GLY A 21 -20.55 6.72 -13.51
C GLY A 21 -21.39 5.64 -14.21
N GLY A 22 -21.05 4.36 -14.04
CA GLY A 22 -21.72 3.22 -14.71
C GLY A 22 -21.21 2.93 -16.13
N GLU A 23 -20.30 3.77 -16.63
CA GLU A 23 -19.59 3.55 -17.90
C GLU A 23 -18.50 2.47 -17.76
N ARG A 24 -18.00 2.00 -18.90
CA ARG A 24 -16.85 1.11 -18.99
C ARG A 24 -15.71 1.77 -19.74
N ALA A 25 -14.47 1.42 -19.37
CA ALA A 25 -13.28 1.93 -20.03
C ALA A 25 -12.22 0.84 -20.20
N PRO A 26 -11.30 0.95 -21.18
CA PRO A 26 -10.15 0.06 -21.29
C PRO A 26 -9.29 0.07 -20.02
N VAL A 27 -8.61 -1.04 -19.70
CA VAL A 27 -7.71 -1.18 -18.52
C VAL A 27 -6.60 -0.11 -18.50
N THR A 28 -6.20 0.39 -19.67
CA THR A 28 -5.19 1.47 -19.79
C THR A 28 -5.69 2.82 -19.26
N GLU A 29 -6.99 3.03 -19.12
CA GLU A 29 -7.58 4.28 -18.64
C GLU A 29 -7.82 4.33 -17.12
N TRP A 30 -7.19 3.44 -16.35
CA TRP A 30 -7.33 3.33 -14.90
C TRP A 30 -7.11 4.65 -14.13
N GLU A 31 -6.28 5.56 -14.65
CA GLU A 31 -6.08 6.87 -14.03
C GLU A 31 -7.35 7.71 -13.99
N LYS A 32 -8.21 7.59 -15.01
CA LYS A 32 -9.48 8.34 -15.15
C LYS A 32 -10.68 7.52 -14.69
N CYS A 33 -10.63 6.20 -14.87
CA CYS A 33 -11.68 5.27 -14.49
C CYS A 33 -11.18 4.32 -13.40
N ASN A 34 -11.50 4.64 -12.15
CA ASN A 34 -11.18 3.87 -10.95
C ASN A 34 -12.29 4.09 -9.91
N LEU A 35 -12.43 3.14 -9.00
CA LEU A 35 -13.34 3.17 -7.85
C LEU A 35 -12.84 4.10 -6.74
N GLY A 36 -11.55 4.40 -6.70
CA GLY A 36 -11.00 5.41 -5.81
C GLY A 36 -9.50 5.33 -5.61
N LEU A 37 -8.99 6.29 -4.84
CA LEU A 37 -7.60 6.35 -4.41
C LEU A 37 -7.39 5.49 -3.17
N ILE A 38 -6.35 4.66 -3.17
CA ILE A 38 -5.91 3.92 -1.99
C ILE A 38 -4.79 4.71 -1.32
N PRO A 39 -4.89 4.93 0.00
CA PRO A 39 -3.77 5.38 0.77
C PRO A 39 -2.57 4.43 0.64
N PRO A 40 -1.34 4.96 0.73
CA PRO A 40 -0.13 4.16 0.80
C PRO A 40 -0.18 3.15 1.95
N ASN A 41 0.55 2.04 1.81
CA ASN A 41 0.79 1.13 2.92
C ASN A 41 1.72 1.78 3.94
N ILE A 42 1.50 1.43 5.19
CA ILE A 42 1.97 2.22 6.31
C ILE A 42 2.50 1.33 7.43
N VAL A 43 3.64 1.72 8.02
CA VAL A 43 4.09 1.14 9.29
C VAL A 43 3.53 1.97 10.43
N MET A 44 3.01 1.31 11.45
CA MET A 44 2.35 1.92 12.60
C MET A 44 3.10 1.54 13.88
N THR A 45 3.37 2.51 14.75
CA THR A 45 4.05 2.27 16.03
C THR A 45 3.59 3.22 17.12
N ARG A 46 3.92 2.94 18.37
CA ARG A 46 3.62 3.85 19.49
C ARG A 46 4.48 5.12 19.38
N SER A 47 3.90 6.27 19.68
CA SER A 47 4.57 7.57 19.59
C SER A 47 5.90 7.62 20.35
N VAL A 48 5.97 7.01 21.53
CA VAL A 48 7.16 6.99 22.40
C VAL A 48 8.37 6.26 21.80
N ILE A 49 8.18 5.39 20.80
CA ILE A 49 9.28 4.68 20.12
C ILE A 49 9.39 5.03 18.63
N ALA A 50 8.59 5.98 18.15
CA ALA A 50 8.51 6.29 16.72
C ALA A 50 9.86 6.63 16.10
N THR A 51 10.66 7.48 16.74
CA THR A 51 12.01 7.83 16.26
C THR A 51 12.97 6.63 16.24
N LYS A 52 12.88 5.71 17.20
CA LYS A 52 13.74 4.52 17.20
C LYS A 52 13.39 3.57 16.05
N ILE A 53 12.09 3.41 15.79
CA ILE A 53 11.60 2.61 14.67
C ILE A 53 11.97 3.26 13.34
N TYR A 54 11.92 4.60 13.24
CA TYR A 54 12.41 5.33 12.08
C TYR A 54 13.84 4.96 11.74
N ASP A 55 14.73 5.19 12.70
CA ASP A 55 16.17 5.06 12.49
C ASP A 55 16.52 3.62 12.14
N PHE A 56 15.82 2.66 12.77
CA PHE A 56 15.93 1.25 12.43
C PHE A 56 15.52 0.98 10.97
N LEU A 57 14.32 1.40 10.57
CA LEU A 57 13.80 1.14 9.22
C LEU A 57 14.64 1.81 8.13
N MET A 58 15.12 3.03 8.36
CA MET A 58 15.98 3.72 7.40
C MET A 58 17.32 3.01 7.22
N LYS A 59 17.98 2.61 8.32
CA LYS A 59 19.22 1.84 8.28
C LYS A 59 19.02 0.46 7.64
N SER A 60 17.91 -0.20 7.94
CA SER A 60 17.56 -1.48 7.32
C SER A 60 17.40 -1.33 5.81
N GLN A 61 16.71 -0.29 5.35
CA GLN A 61 16.55 -0.03 3.92
C GLN A 61 17.87 0.28 3.21
N GLU A 62 18.80 1.00 3.85
CA GLU A 62 20.12 1.26 3.27
C GLU A 62 20.90 -0.03 2.96
N HIS A 63 20.74 -1.06 3.80
CA HIS A 63 21.48 -2.32 3.69
C HIS A 63 20.73 -3.42 2.94
N PHE A 64 19.40 -3.41 2.98
CA PHE A 64 18.52 -4.50 2.52
C PHE A 64 17.43 -4.02 1.55
N GLY A 65 17.46 -2.76 1.11
CA GLY A 65 16.47 -2.20 0.18
C GLY A 65 16.62 -2.73 -1.25
N VAL A 66 15.79 -2.22 -2.16
CA VAL A 66 15.70 -2.67 -3.57
C VAL A 66 17.04 -2.62 -4.32
N SER A 67 17.93 -1.69 -3.96
CA SER A 67 19.24 -1.50 -4.60
C SER A 67 20.39 -2.18 -3.87
N SER A 68 20.13 -3.06 -2.91
CA SER A 68 21.16 -3.77 -2.15
C SER A 68 21.52 -5.11 -2.80
N ASP A 69 22.80 -5.48 -2.76
CA ASP A 69 23.30 -6.81 -3.18
C ASP A 69 23.25 -7.83 -2.02
N SER A 70 22.45 -7.58 -1.00
CA SER A 70 22.36 -8.44 0.17
C SER A 70 21.58 -9.72 -0.14
N GLU A 71 21.97 -10.82 0.51
CA GLU A 71 21.20 -12.09 0.46
C GLU A 71 19.79 -11.88 1.01
N PHE A 72 19.63 -10.99 2.00
CA PHE A 72 18.33 -10.60 2.52
C PHE A 72 17.80 -9.35 1.82
N GLN A 73 16.63 -9.47 1.19
CA GLN A 73 15.94 -8.37 0.50
C GLN A 73 14.67 -7.98 1.26
N LEU A 74 14.66 -6.79 1.85
CA LEU A 74 13.60 -6.31 2.76
C LEU A 74 12.21 -6.26 2.12
N PHE A 75 12.15 -5.98 0.81
CA PHE A 75 10.92 -5.83 0.04
C PHE A 75 10.71 -6.96 -0.97
N GLN A 76 11.33 -8.14 -0.77
CA GLN A 76 11.09 -9.31 -1.60
C GLN A 76 10.76 -10.50 -0.72
N SER A 77 9.69 -11.21 -1.04
CA SER A 77 9.26 -12.39 -0.28
C SER A 77 9.38 -13.72 -1.04
N HIS A 78 9.82 -13.68 -2.29
CA HIS A 78 9.86 -14.86 -3.17
C HIS A 78 10.67 -16.06 -2.63
N ASP A 79 11.74 -15.81 -1.88
CA ASP A 79 12.55 -16.86 -1.26
C ASP A 79 11.88 -17.55 -0.06
N TYR A 80 10.76 -17.00 0.43
CA TYR A 80 10.04 -17.48 1.61
C TYR A 80 8.72 -18.20 1.26
N GLY A 81 8.48 -18.47 -0.03
CA GLY A 81 7.36 -19.29 -0.50
C GLY A 81 6.00 -18.57 -0.62
N GLU A 82 5.89 -17.34 -0.13
CA GLU A 82 4.68 -16.52 -0.17
C GLU A 82 4.96 -15.13 -0.75
N ARG A 83 3.92 -14.33 -0.98
CA ARG A 83 4.02 -12.96 -1.52
C ARG A 83 3.58 -11.92 -0.49
N ASP A 84 4.09 -10.70 -0.65
CA ASP A 84 3.71 -9.53 0.14
C ASP A 84 3.77 -9.78 1.67
N LEU A 85 4.81 -10.46 2.16
CA LEU A 85 4.94 -10.89 3.56
C LEU A 85 5.00 -9.71 4.57
N LEU A 86 6.19 -9.21 4.90
CA LEU A 86 6.33 -8.10 5.85
C LEU A 86 5.97 -6.75 5.20
N PHE A 87 6.37 -6.60 3.94
CA PHE A 87 6.05 -5.47 3.09
C PHE A 87 5.55 -6.02 1.75
N LYS A 88 4.76 -5.22 1.03
CA LYS A 88 4.43 -5.57 -0.35
C LYS A 88 5.71 -5.73 -1.17
N ASP A 89 5.77 -6.72 -2.03
CA ASP A 89 6.92 -6.98 -2.91
C ASP A 89 7.14 -5.84 -3.92
N SER A 90 6.08 -5.07 -4.17
CA SER A 90 6.12 -3.88 -5.03
C SER A 90 6.66 -2.62 -4.34
N THR A 91 7.00 -2.70 -3.05
CA THR A 91 7.57 -1.58 -2.26
C THR A 91 8.89 -1.12 -2.86
N LYS A 92 9.04 0.20 -3.05
CA LYS A 92 10.26 0.81 -3.61
C LYS A 92 11.11 1.48 -2.56
N CYS A 93 10.47 2.17 -1.62
CA CYS A 93 11.15 2.74 -0.49
C CYS A 93 10.19 3.03 0.68
N LEU A 94 10.77 3.13 1.88
CA LEU A 94 10.19 3.73 3.06
C LEU A 94 10.56 5.21 3.10
N THR A 95 9.59 6.06 3.46
CA THR A 95 9.82 7.47 3.74
C THR A 95 9.15 7.89 5.04
N HIS A 96 9.64 9.00 5.60
CA HIS A 96 9.07 9.58 6.79
C HIS A 96 7.66 10.10 6.51
N ALA A 97 6.69 9.72 7.35
CA ALA A 97 5.38 10.36 7.25
C ALA A 97 5.47 11.75 7.90
N THR A 98 5.17 12.78 7.12
CA THR A 98 5.10 14.16 7.61
C THR A 98 3.91 14.42 8.52
N HIS A 99 2.90 13.55 8.48
CA HIS A 99 1.68 13.66 9.25
C HIS A 99 1.68 12.63 10.38
N LEU A 100 1.36 13.06 11.61
CA LEU A 100 1.33 12.19 12.79
C LEU A 100 -0.07 11.61 13.06
N ASN A 101 -1.10 12.20 12.44
CA ASN A 101 -2.48 11.74 12.54
C ASN A 101 -2.80 10.76 11.40
N TYR A 102 -3.50 9.67 11.72
CA TYR A 102 -3.91 8.69 10.71
C TYR A 102 -4.92 9.25 9.73
N MET A 103 -5.79 10.17 10.16
CA MET A 103 -6.77 10.82 9.27
C MET A 103 -6.05 11.54 8.12
N ASP A 104 -5.07 12.37 8.46
CA ASP A 104 -4.28 13.15 7.49
C ASP A 104 -3.56 12.25 6.47
N ILE A 105 -3.23 11.02 6.86
CA ILE A 105 -2.49 10.08 6.00
C ILE A 105 -3.43 9.29 5.10
N LEU A 106 -4.60 8.93 5.60
CA LEU A 106 -5.66 8.31 4.80
C LEU A 106 -6.27 9.33 3.83
N GLY A 107 -6.34 10.60 4.23
CA GLY A 107 -7.09 11.64 3.54
C GLY A 107 -8.59 11.55 3.86
N ASP A 108 -9.25 12.71 3.85
CA ASP A 108 -10.65 12.85 4.26
C ASP A 108 -11.59 11.93 3.47
N GLU A 109 -11.42 11.85 2.15
CA GLU A 109 -12.27 11.04 1.27
C GLU A 109 -12.23 9.54 1.61
N PHE A 110 -11.05 8.97 1.78
CA PHE A 110 -10.91 7.56 2.15
C PHE A 110 -11.38 7.32 3.58
N PHE A 111 -11.11 8.25 4.49
CA PHE A 111 -11.53 8.14 5.87
C PHE A 111 -13.06 8.11 6.01
N ASP A 112 -13.77 9.02 5.34
CA ASP A 112 -15.23 9.09 5.36
C ASP A 112 -15.86 7.82 4.78
N LEU A 113 -15.31 7.29 3.67
CA LEU A 113 -15.73 6.01 3.10
C LEU A 113 -15.52 4.85 4.07
N ALA A 114 -14.34 4.75 4.66
CA ALA A 114 -14.03 3.72 5.65
C ALA A 114 -14.98 3.81 6.85
N GLN A 115 -15.19 5.02 7.39
CA GLN A 115 -16.11 5.21 8.51
C GLN A 115 -17.55 4.82 8.15
N SER A 116 -18.03 5.15 6.95
CA SER A 116 -19.36 4.75 6.49
C SER A 116 -19.51 3.23 6.32
N VAL A 117 -18.44 2.52 5.97
CA VAL A 117 -18.47 1.06 5.83
C VAL A 117 -18.38 0.37 7.19
N PHE A 118 -17.51 0.85 8.07
CA PHE A 118 -17.22 0.24 9.37
C PHE A 118 -18.12 0.73 10.51
N SER A 119 -18.97 1.74 10.30
CA SER A 119 -19.97 2.17 11.30
C SER A 119 -20.96 1.07 11.69
N CYS A 120 -21.06 0.01 10.88
CA CYS A 120 -21.92 -1.15 11.13
C CYS A 120 -21.26 -2.25 11.98
N THR A 121 -19.97 -2.14 12.32
CA THR A 121 -19.27 -3.10 13.19
C THR A 121 -19.17 -2.54 14.62
N ASP A 122 -19.90 -3.16 15.55
CA ASP A 122 -19.95 -2.81 16.97
C ASP A 122 -18.67 -3.26 17.71
N SER A 123 -17.52 -2.74 17.27
CA SER A 123 -16.23 -2.96 17.91
C SER A 123 -15.58 -1.61 18.15
N GLY A 124 -15.67 -1.16 19.41
CA GLY A 124 -15.22 0.15 19.87
C GLY A 124 -13.84 0.58 19.37
N ASN A 125 -13.71 1.89 19.17
CA ASN A 125 -12.53 2.65 18.74
C ASN A 125 -11.18 1.96 19.03
N PRO A 126 -10.52 1.36 18.02
CA PRO A 126 -9.24 0.69 18.22
C PRO A 126 -8.02 1.62 18.13
N LEU A 127 -8.19 2.91 17.81
CA LEU A 127 -7.06 3.74 17.37
C LEU A 127 -6.74 4.86 18.37
N CYS A 128 -5.99 4.50 19.41
CA CYS A 128 -5.34 5.46 20.31
C CYS A 128 -3.81 5.44 20.11
N PHE A 129 -3.27 6.60 19.74
CA PHE A 129 -1.85 6.99 19.74
C PHE A 129 -0.89 6.08 18.97
N VAL A 130 -0.97 6.17 17.64
CA VAL A 130 -0.04 5.51 16.73
C VAL A 130 0.60 6.55 15.81
N THR A 131 1.92 6.57 15.76
CA THR A 131 2.72 7.33 14.79
C THR A 131 3.01 6.45 13.58
N ILE A 132 3.07 7.08 12.42
CA ILE A 132 2.74 6.44 11.16
C ILE A 132 3.87 6.69 10.16
N TRP A 133 4.12 5.73 9.27
CA TRP A 133 5.18 5.75 8.26
C TRP A 133 4.57 5.52 6.90
N LYS A 134 5.00 6.24 5.86
CA LYS A 134 4.44 6.10 4.51
C LYS A 134 5.41 5.33 3.61
N CYS A 135 4.96 4.27 2.96
CA CYS A 135 5.63 3.77 1.77
C CYS A 135 5.10 4.55 0.56
N VAL A 136 5.95 5.35 -0.09
CA VAL A 136 5.58 6.07 -1.31
C VAL A 136 6.09 5.28 -2.51
N LYS A 137 5.18 4.78 -3.35
CA LYS A 137 5.56 4.50 -4.74
C LYS A 137 5.86 5.84 -5.42
N HIS A 138 7.04 5.96 -6.01
CA HIS A 138 7.37 7.11 -6.83
C HIS A 138 6.38 7.17 -8.00
N GLY A 139 5.57 8.25 -8.06
CA GLY A 139 4.75 8.58 -9.22
C GLY A 139 3.36 7.95 -9.33
N THR A 140 2.82 7.28 -8.30
CA THR A 140 1.46 6.74 -8.39
C THR A 140 0.83 6.57 -7.01
N THR A 141 -0.21 7.35 -6.70
CA THR A 141 -1.24 6.90 -5.76
C THR A 141 -1.85 5.63 -6.34
N ASP A 142 -1.78 4.51 -5.63
CA ASP A 142 -2.43 3.28 -6.06
C ASP A 142 -3.95 3.57 -6.15
N LYS A 143 -4.59 3.21 -7.25
CA LYS A 143 -6.04 3.33 -7.46
C LYS A 143 -6.65 1.93 -7.60
N ILE A 144 -7.87 1.73 -7.09
CA ILE A 144 -8.66 0.49 -7.29
C ILE A 144 -9.61 0.72 -8.44
#